data_AF-A0AAW0Z6Z9-F1
#
_entry.id   AF-A0AAW0Z6Z9-F1
#
_cell.length_a   1.000
_cell.length_b   1.000
_cell.length_c   1.000
_cell.angle_alpha   90.00
_cell.angle_beta   90.00
_cell.angle_gamma   90.00
#
_symmetry.space_group_name_H-M   'P 1'
#
loop_
_entity.id
_entity.type
_entity.pdbx_description
1 polymer ?
#
loop_
_entity_poly.entity_id
_entity_poly.type
_entity_poly.pdbx_seq_one_letter_code
_entity_poly.pdbx_strand_id
1 'polypeptide(L)'
;MSHSHGEPLGSDATVTPEVQAVSSLLAHPLLQDPKFVAAVGGLVVLLIFLSLFRSGKKIARRNGPATILLVGPSDGGKTSLFTKLVQGVYPQTHTSVVPSVTTFTLPSPYDDGQTKQIRLVDLPGHPRLRDELKKRIKDASAVVFVVDIQGIVRNSSGVTEELPPVLTALTNLSLRLPPSSPLPKVLLLAHKTDLLVRPAPPSTHSPPDISSATLTTSTDRLRSILTREMDRLKSARGGSGGKIEGMGKVAGGSSGNWFSRLFGAGSGAVGVSEAEGEGEEDEGLVWGGKGPFRWEDVEGVDIEWAASGLGLVQGEKVKGEVEEGNGLDEIRKFLWEV
;
A
#
# COMPACT_ATOMS: atom_id res chain seq x y z
N MET A 1 12.71 92.60 -55.55
CA MET A 1 11.91 92.57 -54.31
C MET A 1 12.21 91.24 -53.63
N SER A 2 12.51 91.31 -52.32
CA SER A 2 12.61 90.23 -51.32
C SER A 2 13.63 89.09 -51.59
N HIS A 3 14.72 88.95 -50.82
CA HIS A 3 14.81 88.30 -49.48
C HIS A 3 14.24 86.87 -49.51
N SER A 4 14.86 85.80 -48.99
CA SER A 4 15.93 85.63 -47.99
C SER A 4 16.28 84.14 -47.82
N HIS A 5 17.54 83.88 -47.44
CA HIS A 5 18.07 82.84 -46.53
C HIS A 5 17.59 81.37 -46.55
N GLY A 6 18.59 80.49 -46.56
CA GLY A 6 18.52 79.16 -45.95
C GLY A 6 19.74 78.28 -46.24
N GLU A 7 20.85 78.49 -45.54
CA GLU A 7 21.74 77.38 -45.14
C GLU A 7 21.30 76.99 -43.71
N PRO A 8 21.45 75.74 -43.22
CA PRO A 8 22.79 75.17 -43.02
C PRO A 8 22.95 73.61 -42.93
N LEU A 9 24.22 73.19 -42.86
CA LEU A 9 24.79 72.08 -42.05
C LEU A 9 24.37 70.62 -42.27
N GLY A 10 25.38 69.73 -42.21
CA GLY A 10 25.21 68.45 -41.51
C GLY A 10 25.95 67.27 -42.12
N SER A 11 27.18 67.07 -41.68
CA SER A 11 28.04 65.90 -41.87
C SER A 11 27.35 64.54 -41.76
N ASP A 12 27.63 63.68 -42.73
CA ASP A 12 27.39 62.24 -42.73
C ASP A 12 28.34 61.58 -41.71
N ALA A 13 27.81 61.20 -40.54
CA ALA A 13 28.53 60.42 -39.53
C ALA A 13 27.92 59.03 -39.47
N THR A 14 28.49 58.12 -40.26
CA THR A 14 28.18 56.69 -40.28
C THR A 14 28.59 56.07 -38.93
N VAL A 15 27.61 55.85 -38.05
CA VAL A 15 27.79 55.09 -36.80
C VAL A 15 27.70 53.60 -37.13
N THR A 16 28.83 52.90 -37.13
CA THR A 16 28.87 51.43 -37.07
C THR A 16 28.74 50.98 -35.61
N PRO A 17 27.79 50.11 -35.25
CA PRO A 17 27.73 49.54 -33.91
C PRO A 17 28.83 48.48 -33.72
N GLU A 18 29.72 48.73 -32.77
CA GLU A 18 30.73 47.79 -32.29
C GLU A 18 30.03 46.63 -31.56
N VAL A 19 29.96 45.48 -32.20
CA VAL A 19 29.42 44.25 -31.60
C VAL A 19 30.48 43.72 -30.62
N GLN A 20 30.35 44.07 -29.34
CA GLN A 20 31.16 43.46 -28.29
C GLN A 20 30.87 41.96 -28.25
N ALA A 21 31.93 41.19 -28.53
CA ALA A 21 31.89 39.74 -28.58
C ALA A 21 31.51 39.14 -27.22
N VAL A 22 30.50 38.27 -27.23
CA VAL A 22 30.01 37.47 -26.11
C VAL A 22 31.12 36.65 -25.42
N SER A 23 32.27 36.53 -26.07
CA SER A 23 33.52 35.93 -25.59
C SER A 23 34.07 36.59 -24.31
N SER A 24 33.77 37.86 -24.05
CA SER A 24 34.28 38.58 -22.87
C SER A 24 33.59 38.19 -21.56
N LEU A 25 32.36 37.64 -21.61
CA LEU A 25 31.66 37.13 -20.42
C LEU A 25 32.23 35.78 -19.94
N LEU A 26 32.84 34.99 -20.83
CA LEU A 26 33.53 33.75 -20.48
C LEU A 26 34.95 33.99 -19.92
N ALA A 27 35.48 35.20 -20.06
CA ALA A 27 36.81 35.60 -19.62
C ALA A 27 36.81 36.28 -18.24
N HIS A 28 35.78 36.08 -17.41
CA HIS A 28 35.80 36.61 -16.05
C HIS A 28 36.86 35.87 -15.20
N PRO A 29 37.78 36.59 -14.54
CA PRO A 29 38.94 36.02 -13.84
C PRO A 29 38.59 35.11 -12.65
N LEU A 30 37.31 35.05 -12.26
CA LEU A 30 36.79 34.13 -11.24
C LEU A 30 36.74 32.67 -11.73
N LEU A 31 36.69 32.42 -13.05
CA LEU A 31 36.64 31.05 -13.60
C LEU A 31 38.01 30.38 -13.73
N GLN A 32 39.12 31.09 -13.50
CA GLN A 32 40.48 30.54 -13.54
C GLN A 32 41.01 30.14 -12.16
N ASP A 33 40.34 30.51 -11.08
CA ASP A 33 40.77 30.11 -9.74
C ASP A 33 40.45 28.61 -9.52
N PRO A 34 41.47 27.76 -9.31
CA PRO A 34 41.26 26.31 -9.15
C PRO A 34 40.36 25.98 -7.97
N LYS A 35 40.31 26.86 -6.96
CA LYS A 35 39.42 26.76 -5.80
C LYS A 35 37.96 27.05 -6.15
N PHE A 36 37.70 28.03 -7.03
CA PHE A 36 36.34 28.35 -7.48
C PHE A 36 35.78 27.26 -8.38
N VAL A 37 36.59 26.76 -9.32
CA VAL A 37 36.20 25.64 -10.20
C VAL A 37 35.92 24.37 -9.38
N ALA A 38 36.75 24.08 -8.37
CA ALA A 38 36.51 22.95 -7.47
C ALA A 38 35.24 23.12 -6.61
N ALA A 39 34.97 24.33 -6.11
CA ALA A 39 33.78 24.61 -5.32
C ALA A 39 32.49 24.51 -6.15
N VAL A 40 32.49 25.06 -7.37
CA VAL A 40 31.35 24.98 -8.29
C VAL A 40 31.15 23.55 -8.77
N GLY A 41 32.22 22.83 -9.11
CA GLY A 41 32.16 21.40 -9.45
C GLY A 41 31.60 20.55 -8.31
N GLY A 42 32.06 20.80 -7.06
CA GLY A 42 31.55 20.13 -5.87
C GLY A 42 30.07 20.42 -5.61
N LEU A 43 29.62 21.66 -5.79
CA LEU A 43 28.22 22.03 -5.66
C LEU A 43 27.35 21.35 -6.73
N VAL A 44 27.82 21.26 -7.98
CA VAL A 44 27.11 20.57 -9.06
C VAL A 44 26.99 19.07 -8.76
N VAL A 45 28.08 18.43 -8.32
CA VAL A 45 28.06 17.02 -7.92
C VAL A 45 27.13 16.80 -6.73
N LEU A 46 27.15 17.68 -5.73
CA LEU A 46 26.25 17.62 -4.58
C LEU A 46 24.79 17.79 -5.02
N LEU A 47 24.49 18.72 -5.91
CA LEU A 47 23.14 18.95 -6.43
C LEU A 47 22.66 17.79 -7.31
N ILE A 48 23.54 17.17 -8.10
CA ILE A 48 23.23 15.96 -8.86
C ILE A 48 22.97 14.80 -7.89
N PHE A 49 23.82 14.63 -6.87
CA PHE A 49 23.63 13.59 -5.86
C PHE A 49 22.34 13.81 -5.07
N LEU A 50 22.05 15.05 -4.65
CA LEU A 50 20.79 15.41 -3.98
C LEU A 50 19.58 15.26 -4.92
N SER A 51 19.73 15.54 -6.21
CA SER A 51 18.67 15.38 -7.21
C SER A 51 18.38 13.90 -7.48
N LEU A 52 19.41 13.07 -7.58
CA LEU A 52 19.29 11.62 -7.73
C LEU A 52 18.72 10.97 -6.47
N PHE A 53 19.16 11.42 -5.27
CA PHE A 53 18.61 10.95 -3.99
C PHE A 53 17.19 11.48 -3.71
N ARG A 54 16.85 12.70 -4.13
CA ARG A 54 15.47 13.23 -4.06
C ARG A 54 14.55 12.66 -5.14
N SER A 55 15.09 12.07 -6.20
CA SER A 55 14.31 11.40 -7.24
C SER A 55 13.87 9.98 -6.85
N GLY A 56 14.17 9.54 -5.62
CA GLY A 56 13.58 8.33 -5.05
C GLY A 56 12.06 8.44 -4.97
N LYS A 57 11.36 7.49 -5.61
CA LYS A 57 9.89 7.32 -5.67
C LYS A 57 9.14 8.02 -6.81
N LYS A 58 9.65 7.98 -8.05
CA LYS A 58 8.71 7.88 -9.18
C LYS A 58 8.25 6.42 -9.29
N ILE A 59 7.34 6.06 -8.39
CA ILE A 59 6.61 4.80 -8.37
C ILE A 59 6.06 4.57 -9.78
N ALA A 60 6.41 3.44 -10.40
CA ALA A 60 5.81 2.98 -11.64
C ALA A 60 4.32 2.73 -11.36
N ARG A 61 3.51 3.79 -11.48
CA ARG A 61 2.07 3.71 -11.28
C ARG A 61 1.53 2.79 -12.36
N ARG A 62 0.88 1.70 -11.95
CA ARG A 62 -0.01 0.94 -12.84
C ARG A 62 -0.99 1.94 -13.45
N ASN A 63 -1.12 1.94 -14.78
CA ASN A 63 -2.03 2.86 -15.46
C ASN A 63 -3.47 2.59 -15.00
N GLY A 64 -4.05 3.50 -14.21
CA GLY A 64 -5.42 3.41 -13.71
C GLY A 64 -5.58 3.76 -12.22
N PRO A 65 -6.82 3.81 -11.71
CA PRO A 65 -7.08 4.01 -10.28
C PRO A 65 -6.57 2.83 -9.45
N ALA A 66 -6.07 3.11 -8.24
CA ALA A 66 -5.61 2.08 -7.32
C ALA A 66 -6.77 1.12 -6.99
N THR A 67 -6.58 -0.18 -7.18
CA THR A 67 -7.62 -1.17 -6.90
C THR A 67 -7.40 -1.78 -5.52
N ILE A 68 -8.42 -1.75 -4.68
CA ILE A 68 -8.37 -2.21 -3.29
C ILE A 68 -9.43 -3.28 -3.09
N LEU A 69 -9.00 -4.44 -2.59
CA LEU A 69 -9.90 -5.58 -2.35
C LEU A 69 -10.27 -5.65 -0.86
N LEU A 70 -11.57 -5.70 -0.55
CA LEU A 70 -12.06 -6.03 0.78
C LEU A 70 -12.24 -7.55 0.88
N VAL A 71 -11.54 -8.17 1.81
CA VAL A 71 -11.55 -9.62 2.03
C VAL A 71 -11.68 -9.94 3.52
N GLY A 72 -11.97 -11.19 3.85
CA GLY A 72 -12.09 -11.67 5.24
C GLY A 72 -13.44 -12.34 5.53
N PRO A 73 -13.66 -12.74 6.78
CA PRO A 73 -14.80 -13.55 7.20
C PRO A 73 -16.14 -12.91 6.85
N SER A 74 -17.15 -13.71 6.54
CA SER A 74 -18.50 -13.25 6.16
C SER A 74 -19.07 -12.18 7.11
N ASP A 75 -18.92 -12.36 8.42
CA ASP A 75 -19.48 -11.46 9.44
C ASP A 75 -18.60 -10.24 9.76
N GLY A 76 -17.48 -10.07 9.05
CA GLY A 76 -16.52 -8.99 9.26
C GLY A 76 -17.07 -7.59 8.99
N GLY A 77 -18.17 -7.44 8.26
CA GLY A 77 -18.77 -6.14 7.92
C GLY A 77 -18.25 -5.51 6.61
N LYS A 78 -17.62 -6.31 5.73
CA LYS A 78 -17.06 -5.87 4.43
C LYS A 78 -18.05 -5.06 3.60
N THR A 79 -19.26 -5.57 3.41
CA THR A 79 -20.32 -4.90 2.62
C THR A 79 -20.72 -3.57 3.24
N SER A 80 -20.88 -3.50 4.57
CA SER A 80 -21.28 -2.25 5.21
C SER A 80 -20.15 -1.20 5.19
N LEU A 81 -18.90 -1.64 5.30
CA LEU A 81 -17.73 -0.79 5.13
C LEU A 81 -17.63 -0.27 3.69
N PHE A 82 -17.86 -1.14 2.70
CA PHE A 82 -17.95 -0.78 1.28
C PHE A 82 -19.01 0.29 1.04
N THR A 83 -20.24 0.06 1.52
CA THR A 83 -21.35 0.99 1.33
C THR A 83 -21.08 2.34 2.00
N LYS A 84 -20.51 2.35 3.22
CA LYS A 84 -20.18 3.60 3.90
C LYS A 84 -19.09 4.37 3.18
N LEU A 85 -18.02 3.71 2.71
CA LEU A 85 -16.92 4.38 1.99
C LEU A 85 -17.37 4.95 0.65
N VAL A 86 -18.26 4.26 -0.07
CA VAL A 86 -18.70 4.66 -1.41
C VAL A 86 -19.84 5.66 -1.38
N GLN A 87 -20.82 5.46 -0.50
CA GLN A 87 -22.09 6.20 -0.52
C GLN A 87 -22.23 7.17 0.66
N GLY A 88 -21.36 7.11 1.67
CA GLY A 88 -21.50 7.89 2.90
C GLY A 88 -22.64 7.41 3.81
N VAL A 89 -23.40 6.39 3.41
CA VAL A 89 -24.55 5.85 4.15
C VAL A 89 -24.20 4.49 4.75
N TYR A 90 -24.70 4.19 5.95
CA TYR A 90 -24.54 2.91 6.64
C TYR A 90 -25.90 2.19 6.78
N PRO A 91 -26.40 1.53 5.72
CA PRO A 91 -27.63 0.77 5.78
C PRO A 91 -27.42 -0.61 6.42
N GLN A 92 -28.51 -1.25 6.84
CA GLN A 92 -28.49 -2.66 7.22
C GLN A 92 -28.14 -3.51 5.99
N THR A 93 -27.03 -4.24 6.02
CA THR A 93 -26.61 -5.12 4.91
C THR A 93 -26.79 -6.59 5.27
N HIS A 94 -27.09 -7.41 4.26
CA HIS A 94 -27.06 -8.88 4.32
C HIS A 94 -25.81 -9.38 3.59
N THR A 95 -25.47 -10.66 3.74
CA THR A 95 -24.28 -11.26 3.10
C THR A 95 -24.32 -11.08 1.58
N SER A 96 -23.30 -10.42 1.02
CA SER A 96 -23.15 -10.24 -0.44
C SER A 96 -23.09 -11.61 -1.13
N VAL A 97 -23.99 -11.87 -2.09
CA VAL A 97 -23.97 -13.08 -2.94
C VAL A 97 -23.10 -12.86 -4.19
N VAL A 98 -22.88 -11.59 -4.58
CA VAL A 98 -22.14 -11.18 -5.79
C VAL A 98 -21.07 -10.15 -5.41
N PRO A 99 -19.85 -10.24 -5.97
CA PRO A 99 -18.80 -9.24 -5.74
C PRO A 99 -19.22 -7.86 -6.23
N SER A 100 -19.11 -6.84 -5.37
CA SER A 100 -19.46 -5.45 -5.71
C SER A 100 -18.21 -4.66 -6.07
N VAL A 101 -18.20 -3.97 -7.21
CA VAL A 101 -17.05 -3.18 -7.70
C VAL A 101 -17.51 -1.76 -7.95
N THR A 102 -16.89 -0.79 -7.28
CA THR A 102 -17.17 0.63 -7.49
C THR A 102 -15.89 1.45 -7.46
N THR A 103 -15.77 2.41 -8.37
CA THR A 103 -14.73 3.44 -8.32
C THR A 103 -15.31 4.69 -7.66
N PHE A 104 -14.64 5.19 -6.63
CA PHE A 104 -15.05 6.40 -5.93
C PHE A 104 -13.87 7.36 -5.78
N THR A 105 -14.19 8.62 -5.52
CA THR A 105 -13.19 9.68 -5.32
C THR A 105 -12.98 9.87 -3.83
N LEU A 106 -11.79 9.55 -3.34
CA LEU A 106 -11.38 9.76 -1.96
C LEU A 106 -10.77 11.17 -1.82
N PRO A 107 -11.27 12.02 -0.91
CA PRO A 107 -10.61 13.27 -0.57
C PRO A 107 -9.34 13.02 0.25
N SER A 108 -8.37 13.92 0.14
CA SER A 108 -7.15 13.87 0.93
C SER A 108 -7.44 14.04 2.42
N PRO A 109 -6.78 13.26 3.29
CA PRO A 109 -6.90 13.43 4.74
C PRO A 109 -6.13 14.65 5.29
N TYR A 110 -5.44 15.42 4.45
CA TYR A 110 -4.57 16.54 4.85
C TYR A 110 -5.16 17.93 4.54
N ASP A 111 -6.46 18.01 4.23
CA ASP A 111 -7.17 19.26 3.89
C ASP A 111 -6.49 20.11 2.80
N ASP A 112 -5.74 19.47 1.90
CA ASP A 112 -5.02 20.12 0.79
C ASP A 112 -5.87 20.27 -0.49
N GLY A 113 -7.16 19.89 -0.41
CA GLY A 113 -8.10 19.91 -1.54
C GLY A 113 -7.82 18.87 -2.62
N GLN A 114 -6.85 17.97 -2.43
CA GLN A 114 -6.54 16.93 -3.40
C GLN A 114 -7.56 15.79 -3.31
N THR A 115 -7.78 15.13 -4.45
CA THR A 115 -8.66 13.96 -4.54
C THR A 115 -7.99 12.84 -5.34
N LYS A 116 -8.34 11.61 -5.01
CA LYS A 116 -7.75 10.40 -5.60
C LYS A 116 -8.84 9.41 -5.96
N GLN A 117 -8.79 8.86 -7.17
CA GLN A 117 -9.73 7.82 -7.58
C GLN A 117 -9.25 6.45 -7.09
N ILE A 118 -10.15 5.74 -6.41
CA ILE A 118 -9.90 4.42 -5.84
C ILE A 118 -11.00 3.48 -6.33
N ARG A 119 -10.58 2.31 -6.82
CA ARG A 119 -11.48 1.23 -7.22
C ARG A 119 -11.59 0.22 -6.07
N LEU A 120 -12.71 0.23 -5.38
CA LEU A 120 -12.99 -0.70 -4.28
C LEU A 120 -13.74 -1.93 -4.79
N VAL A 121 -13.34 -3.10 -4.30
CA VAL A 121 -13.95 -4.39 -4.64
C VAL A 121 -14.32 -5.13 -3.37
N ASP A 122 -15.62 -5.33 -3.13
CA ASP A 122 -16.12 -6.19 -2.06
C ASP A 122 -16.13 -7.65 -2.53
N LEU A 123 -15.39 -8.51 -1.83
CA LEU A 123 -15.32 -9.94 -2.10
C LEU A 123 -16.12 -10.72 -1.03
N PRO A 124 -17.13 -11.54 -1.42
CA PRO A 124 -17.99 -12.24 -0.45
C PRO A 124 -17.27 -13.33 0.34
N GLY A 125 -17.44 -13.39 1.66
CA GLY A 125 -16.68 -14.26 2.59
C GLY A 125 -17.04 -15.75 2.57
N HIS A 126 -17.09 -16.41 1.40
CA HIS A 126 -17.45 -17.83 1.26
C HIS A 126 -16.32 -18.62 0.58
N PRO A 127 -15.98 -19.88 0.94
CA PRO A 127 -14.90 -20.70 0.34
C PRO A 127 -14.70 -20.67 -1.19
N ARG A 128 -15.73 -20.41 -1.99
CA ARG A 128 -15.61 -20.17 -3.45
C ARG A 128 -14.85 -18.87 -3.82
N LEU A 129 -14.53 -18.04 -2.83
CA LEU A 129 -13.80 -16.79 -2.93
C LEU A 129 -12.35 -16.97 -3.36
N ARG A 130 -11.73 -18.12 -3.11
CA ARG A 130 -10.31 -18.34 -3.47
C ARG A 130 -10.06 -18.14 -4.97
N ASP A 131 -11.01 -18.57 -5.81
CA ASP A 131 -10.88 -18.43 -7.27
C ASP A 131 -11.14 -17.00 -7.74
N GLU A 132 -12.09 -16.31 -7.10
CA GLU A 132 -12.38 -14.90 -7.37
C GLU A 132 -11.22 -14.00 -6.91
N LEU A 133 -10.64 -14.27 -5.73
CA LEU A 133 -9.45 -13.63 -5.20
C LEU A 133 -8.29 -13.79 -6.17
N LYS A 134 -7.99 -15.01 -6.64
CA LYS A 134 -6.91 -15.26 -7.62
C LYS A 134 -7.11 -14.48 -8.92
N LYS A 135 -8.34 -14.25 -9.35
CA LYS A 135 -8.65 -13.43 -10.55
C LYS A 135 -8.44 -11.95 -10.29
N ARG A 136 -8.95 -11.43 -9.17
CA ARG A 136 -8.96 -10.00 -8.85
C ARG A 136 -7.65 -9.49 -8.26
N ILE A 137 -6.87 -10.36 -7.60
CA ILE A 137 -5.60 -9.99 -6.97
C ILE A 137 -4.58 -9.50 -7.98
N LYS A 138 -4.59 -10.02 -9.21
CA LYS A 138 -3.74 -9.54 -10.32
C LYS A 138 -3.88 -8.05 -10.56
N ASP A 139 -5.05 -7.50 -10.26
CA ASP A 139 -5.34 -6.07 -10.40
C ASP A 139 -5.20 -5.25 -9.13
N ALA A 140 -5.00 -5.90 -7.98
CA ALA A 140 -4.94 -5.24 -6.69
C ALA A 140 -3.64 -4.45 -6.51
N SER A 141 -3.80 -3.24 -6.00
CA SER A 141 -2.73 -2.41 -5.42
C SER A 141 -2.60 -2.68 -3.92
N ALA A 142 -3.73 -2.94 -3.26
CA ALA A 142 -3.78 -3.29 -1.84
C ALA A 142 -4.97 -4.21 -1.50
N VAL A 143 -4.88 -4.84 -0.34
CA VAL A 143 -5.94 -5.68 0.22
C VAL A 143 -6.26 -5.20 1.64
N VAL A 144 -7.54 -5.13 1.98
CA VAL A 144 -8.02 -4.87 3.35
C VAL A 144 -8.68 -6.13 3.87
N PHE A 145 -8.05 -6.77 4.85
CA PHE A 145 -8.58 -7.94 5.54
C PHE A 145 -9.42 -7.47 6.74
N VAL A 146 -10.74 -7.49 6.57
CA VAL A 146 -11.71 -6.93 7.53
C VAL A 146 -12.12 -7.99 8.53
N VAL A 147 -11.87 -7.72 9.81
CA VAL A 147 -12.18 -8.65 10.91
C VAL A 147 -13.06 -7.98 11.95
N ASP A 148 -14.15 -8.64 12.33
CA ASP A 148 -14.95 -8.25 13.49
C ASP A 148 -14.16 -8.52 14.78
N ILE A 149 -13.76 -7.45 15.47
CA ILE A 149 -12.93 -7.53 16.68
C ILE A 149 -13.67 -8.16 17.87
N GLN A 150 -15.00 -8.09 17.91
CA GLN A 150 -15.80 -8.75 18.93
C GLN A 150 -16.01 -10.23 18.58
N GLY A 151 -16.24 -10.51 17.30
CA GLY A 151 -16.48 -11.84 16.75
C GLY A 151 -15.25 -12.75 16.76
N ILE A 152 -14.05 -12.19 16.56
CA ILE A 152 -12.80 -12.98 16.44
C ILE A 152 -12.52 -13.85 17.68
N VAL A 153 -12.95 -13.43 18.87
CA VAL A 153 -12.76 -14.20 20.10
C VAL A 153 -13.48 -15.55 20.05
N ARG A 154 -14.61 -15.62 19.34
CA ARG A 154 -15.44 -16.82 19.23
C ARG A 154 -14.98 -17.74 18.12
N ASN A 155 -14.35 -17.20 17.08
CA ASN A 155 -13.96 -17.95 15.88
C ASN A 155 -12.56 -17.54 15.37
N SER A 156 -11.56 -17.50 16.26
CA SER A 156 -10.20 -17.07 15.89
C SER A 156 -9.57 -17.99 14.85
N SER A 157 -9.78 -19.32 14.97
CA SER A 157 -9.28 -20.32 14.02
C SER A 157 -9.83 -20.10 12.61
N GLY A 158 -11.17 -20.04 12.46
CA GLY A 158 -11.80 -19.92 11.15
C GLY A 158 -11.45 -18.61 10.45
N VAL A 159 -11.38 -17.50 11.20
CA VAL A 159 -10.91 -16.21 10.65
C VAL A 159 -9.46 -16.30 10.19
N THR A 160 -8.59 -16.93 10.99
CA THR A 160 -7.17 -17.02 10.66
C THR A 160 -6.92 -17.95 9.48
N GLU A 161 -7.68 -19.02 9.30
CA GLU A 161 -7.57 -19.93 8.14
C GLU A 161 -7.79 -19.24 6.79
N GLU A 162 -8.50 -18.11 6.77
CA GLU A 162 -8.73 -17.29 5.56
C GLU A 162 -7.58 -16.33 5.24
N LEU A 163 -6.67 -16.06 6.17
CA LEU A 163 -5.55 -15.13 5.98
C LEU A 163 -4.40 -15.70 5.14
N PRO A 164 -3.93 -16.95 5.35
CA PRO A 164 -2.88 -17.57 4.54
C PRO A 164 -3.03 -17.45 3.03
N PRO A 165 -4.18 -17.82 2.44
CA PRO A 165 -4.32 -17.79 0.99
C PRO A 165 -4.22 -16.35 0.46
N VAL A 166 -4.59 -15.35 1.26
CA VAL A 166 -4.45 -13.92 0.92
C VAL A 166 -2.98 -13.52 0.91
N LEU A 167 -2.23 -13.84 1.97
CA LEU A 167 -0.80 -13.53 2.06
C LEU A 167 -0.01 -14.19 0.92
N THR A 168 -0.21 -15.49 0.70
CA THR A 168 0.41 -16.23 -0.42
C THR A 168 0.07 -15.63 -1.78
N ALA A 169 -1.18 -15.22 -2.00
CA ALA A 169 -1.57 -14.60 -3.25
C ALA A 169 -0.90 -13.22 -3.46
N LEU A 170 -0.67 -12.46 -2.40
CA LEU A 170 0.05 -11.17 -2.46
C LEU A 170 1.55 -11.36 -2.65
N THR A 171 2.18 -12.30 -1.95
CA THR A 171 3.60 -12.62 -2.16
C THR A 171 3.84 -13.10 -3.59
N ASN A 172 2.97 -13.96 -4.12
CA ASN A 172 3.03 -14.40 -5.52
C ASN A 172 2.84 -13.26 -6.53
N LEU A 173 2.03 -12.26 -6.17
CA LEU A 173 1.90 -11.05 -6.98
C LEU A 173 3.19 -10.24 -6.95
N SER A 174 3.78 -10.05 -5.77
CA SER A 174 5.05 -9.34 -5.57
C SER A 174 6.18 -9.93 -6.40
N LEU A 175 6.30 -11.26 -6.42
CA LEU A 175 7.29 -11.99 -7.22
C LEU A 175 7.12 -11.79 -8.74
N ARG A 176 5.91 -11.48 -9.21
CA ARG A 176 5.63 -11.23 -10.63
C ARG A 176 5.83 -9.77 -11.02
N LEU A 177 5.85 -8.86 -10.06
CA LEU A 177 6.05 -7.45 -10.34
C LEU A 177 7.55 -7.15 -10.54
N PRO A 178 7.90 -6.11 -11.33
CA PRO A 178 9.27 -5.65 -11.44
C PRO A 178 9.84 -5.23 -10.08
N PRO A 179 11.14 -5.41 -9.81
CA PRO A 179 11.77 -5.05 -8.54
C PRO A 179 11.73 -3.55 -8.20
N SER A 180 11.38 -2.70 -9.17
CA SER A 180 11.17 -1.25 -8.98
C SER A 180 9.73 -0.88 -8.59
N SER A 181 8.81 -1.83 -8.60
CA SER A 181 7.42 -1.60 -8.23
C SER A 181 7.24 -1.59 -6.70
N PRO A 182 6.26 -0.84 -6.18
CA PRO A 182 5.94 -0.89 -4.76
C PRO A 182 5.43 -2.28 -4.39
N LEU A 183 5.81 -2.74 -3.19
CA LEU A 183 5.27 -3.97 -2.63
C LEU A 183 3.75 -3.86 -2.46
N PRO A 184 3.00 -4.95 -2.71
CA PRO A 184 1.58 -4.97 -2.39
C PRO A 184 1.37 -4.76 -0.90
N LYS A 185 0.41 -3.88 -0.56
CA LYS A 185 0.03 -3.59 0.83
C LYS A 185 -1.14 -4.45 1.29
N VAL A 186 -1.12 -4.90 2.54
CA VAL A 186 -2.26 -5.52 3.21
C VAL A 186 -2.56 -4.80 4.53
N LEU A 187 -3.81 -4.35 4.68
CA LEU A 187 -4.32 -3.77 5.91
C LEU A 187 -5.10 -4.84 6.69
N LEU A 188 -4.64 -5.17 7.89
CA LEU A 188 -5.38 -5.98 8.85
C LEU A 188 -6.27 -5.05 9.69
N LEU A 189 -7.56 -5.04 9.39
CA LEU A 189 -8.52 -4.07 9.94
C LEU A 189 -9.37 -4.67 11.07
N ALA A 190 -9.21 -4.13 12.28
CA ALA A 190 -10.07 -4.38 13.43
C ALA A 190 -11.37 -3.56 13.29
N HIS A 191 -12.39 -4.18 12.70
CA HIS A 191 -13.68 -3.56 12.45
C HIS A 191 -14.65 -3.72 13.64
N LYS A 192 -15.66 -2.84 13.67
CA LYS A 192 -16.67 -2.72 14.75
C LYS A 192 -16.05 -2.38 16.11
N THR A 193 -14.96 -1.61 16.10
CA THR A 193 -14.25 -1.20 17.32
C THR A 193 -15.12 -0.33 18.23
N ASP A 194 -16.06 0.42 17.64
CA ASP A 194 -17.08 1.19 18.35
C ASP A 194 -17.99 0.34 19.26
N LEU A 195 -18.12 -0.97 18.98
CA LEU A 195 -18.92 -1.87 19.82
C LEU A 195 -18.19 -2.37 21.06
N LEU A 196 -16.86 -2.20 21.13
CA LEU A 196 -16.06 -2.61 22.31
C LEU A 196 -16.24 -1.67 23.48
N VAL A 197 -16.42 -0.38 23.21
CA VAL A 197 -16.57 0.66 24.22
C VAL A 197 -17.77 1.50 23.81
N ARG A 198 -18.88 1.41 24.54
CA ARG A 198 -20.02 2.31 24.31
C ARG A 198 -19.63 3.71 24.78
N PRO A 199 -19.58 4.71 23.88
CA PRO A 199 -19.37 6.09 24.29
C PRO A 199 -20.52 6.53 25.20
N ALA A 200 -20.18 7.21 26.30
CA ALA A 200 -21.15 7.88 27.16
C ALA A 200 -20.76 9.37 27.20
N PRO A 201 -21.54 10.28 26.61
CA PRO A 201 -22.83 10.09 25.92
C PRO A 201 -22.72 9.36 24.56
N PRO A 202 -23.82 8.76 24.05
CA PRO A 202 -23.82 8.11 22.75
C PRO A 202 -23.50 9.14 21.65
N SER A 203 -22.51 8.82 20.82
CA SER A 203 -22.10 9.69 19.70
C SER A 203 -23.25 9.88 18.70
N THR A 204 -23.52 11.13 18.34
CA THR A 204 -24.47 11.51 17.28
C THR A 204 -23.90 11.34 15.87
N HIS A 205 -22.57 11.25 15.76
CA HIS A 205 -21.84 11.15 14.51
C HIS A 205 -21.83 9.71 13.97
N SER A 206 -21.90 9.57 12.64
CA SER A 206 -21.71 8.29 11.95
C SER A 206 -20.72 8.50 10.80
N PRO A 207 -19.46 8.07 10.91
CA PRO A 207 -18.85 7.24 11.96
C PRO A 207 -18.80 7.91 13.34
N PRO A 208 -18.75 7.13 14.45
CA PRO A 208 -18.62 7.65 15.79
C PRO A 208 -17.18 8.11 16.08
N ASP A 209 -17.01 8.97 17.08
CA ASP A 209 -15.70 9.28 17.64
C ASP A 209 -15.25 8.18 18.60
N ILE A 210 -14.19 7.49 18.21
CA ILE A 210 -13.56 6.41 18.94
C ILE A 210 -12.28 6.97 19.58
N SER A 211 -12.09 6.73 20.88
CA SER A 211 -10.87 7.17 21.55
C SER A 211 -9.65 6.44 20.98
N SER A 212 -8.53 7.15 20.84
CA SER A 212 -7.27 6.58 20.33
C SER A 212 -6.82 5.35 21.13
N ALA A 213 -7.04 5.35 22.46
CA ALA A 213 -6.77 4.20 23.32
C ALA A 213 -7.62 2.96 22.95
N THR A 214 -8.86 3.15 22.50
CA THR A 214 -9.72 2.04 22.06
C THR A 214 -9.27 1.51 20.71
N LEU A 215 -8.89 2.39 19.79
CA LEU A 215 -8.33 2.02 18.48
C LEU A 215 -7.05 1.18 18.66
N THR A 216 -6.09 1.65 19.47
CA THR A 216 -4.83 0.91 19.73
C THR A 216 -5.07 -0.41 20.44
N THR A 217 -5.95 -0.45 21.45
CA THR A 217 -6.28 -1.71 22.14
C THR A 217 -6.89 -2.73 21.18
N SER A 218 -7.67 -2.26 20.20
CA SER A 218 -8.34 -3.13 19.23
C SER A 218 -7.36 -3.69 18.20
N THR A 219 -6.44 -2.86 17.71
CA THR A 219 -5.37 -3.31 16.81
C THR A 219 -4.41 -4.26 17.52
N ASP A 220 -4.00 -3.96 18.75
CA ASP A 220 -3.13 -4.84 19.55
C ASP A 220 -3.80 -6.18 19.87
N ARG A 221 -5.10 -6.17 20.17
CA ARG A 221 -5.89 -7.38 20.39
C ARG A 221 -5.98 -8.22 19.12
N LEU A 222 -6.30 -7.60 17.98
CA LEU A 222 -6.34 -8.29 16.69
C LEU A 222 -4.99 -8.92 16.37
N ARG A 223 -3.91 -8.15 16.52
CA ARG A 223 -2.54 -8.58 16.30
C ARG A 223 -2.17 -9.76 17.17
N SER A 224 -2.42 -9.69 18.48
CA SER A 224 -2.13 -10.78 19.42
C SER A 224 -2.87 -12.07 19.07
N ILE A 225 -4.17 -11.98 18.78
CA ILE A 225 -4.99 -13.15 18.44
C ILE A 225 -4.53 -13.80 17.13
N LEU A 226 -4.37 -13.01 16.06
CA LEU A 226 -3.91 -13.53 14.78
C LEU A 226 -2.50 -14.10 14.87
N THR A 227 -1.58 -13.46 15.61
CA THR A 227 -0.21 -13.98 15.81
C THR A 227 -0.25 -15.37 16.42
N ARG A 228 -1.04 -15.55 17.50
CA ARG A 228 -1.16 -16.84 18.19
C ARG A 228 -1.78 -17.92 17.31
N GLU A 229 -2.80 -17.60 16.53
CA GLU A 229 -3.44 -18.57 15.63
C GLU A 229 -2.56 -18.89 14.42
N MET A 230 -1.83 -17.92 13.87
CA MET A 230 -0.86 -18.16 12.79
C MET A 230 0.28 -19.05 13.28
N ASP A 231 0.76 -18.85 14.51
CA ASP A 231 1.75 -19.72 15.15
C ASP A 231 1.22 -21.15 15.35
N ARG A 232 -0.06 -21.28 15.75
CA ARG A 232 -0.75 -22.56 15.84
C ARG A 232 -0.85 -23.24 14.47
N LEU A 233 -1.22 -22.52 13.41
CA LEU A 233 -1.28 -23.04 12.04
C LEU A 233 0.08 -23.45 11.50
N LYS A 234 1.13 -22.64 11.76
CA LYS A 234 2.52 -22.94 11.40
C LYS A 234 3.01 -24.21 12.08
N SER A 235 2.72 -24.37 13.37
CA SER A 235 3.04 -25.57 14.15
C SER A 235 2.26 -26.80 13.67
N ALA A 236 0.98 -26.66 13.34
CA ALA A 236 0.15 -27.74 12.81
C ALA A 236 0.61 -28.22 11.43
N ARG A 237 0.96 -27.29 10.53
CA ARG A 237 1.50 -27.59 9.20
C ARG A 237 2.88 -28.24 9.26
N GLY A 238 3.76 -27.75 10.14
CA GLY A 238 5.09 -28.32 10.36
C GLY A 238 5.09 -29.75 10.94
N GLY A 239 3.96 -30.20 11.50
CA GLY A 239 3.77 -31.56 12.01
C GLY A 239 3.13 -32.55 11.03
N SER A 240 2.66 -32.09 9.86
CA SER A 240 1.92 -32.91 8.88
C SER A 240 2.81 -33.62 7.86
N GLY A 241 4.14 -33.42 7.91
CA GLY A 241 5.12 -34.27 7.22
C GLY A 241 5.48 -35.45 8.11
N GLY A 242 5.00 -36.66 7.76
CA GLY A 242 5.12 -37.87 8.57
C GLY A 242 6.55 -38.20 9.06
N LYS A 243 6.59 -38.81 10.25
CA LYS A 243 7.73 -39.52 10.86
C LYS A 243 8.62 -40.22 9.83
N ILE A 244 9.89 -39.82 9.74
CA ILE A 244 11.03 -40.74 9.54
C ILE A 244 12.22 -40.21 10.35
N GLU A 245 12.76 -41.11 11.19
CA GLU A 245 14.11 -41.16 11.78
C GLU A 245 14.51 -40.06 12.79
N GLY A 246 15.03 -40.39 13.97
CA GLY A 246 16.08 -41.39 14.17
C GLY A 246 17.43 -40.74 13.91
N MET A 247 18.24 -40.59 14.96
CA MET A 247 19.67 -40.28 14.91
C MET A 247 20.10 -38.94 14.27
N GLY A 248 20.47 -38.04 15.18
CA GLY A 248 21.64 -37.17 15.15
C GLY A 248 22.31 -36.87 13.80
N LYS A 249 22.27 -35.59 13.43
CA LYS A 249 23.48 -34.88 13.02
C LYS A 249 23.31 -33.38 13.23
N VAL A 250 24.15 -32.84 14.10
CA VAL A 250 24.46 -31.41 14.18
C VAL A 250 25.04 -30.97 12.83
N ALA A 251 24.43 -29.96 12.21
CA ALA A 251 25.09 -29.08 11.26
C ALA A 251 24.30 -27.77 11.18
N GLY A 252 24.94 -26.66 11.56
CA GLY A 252 24.44 -25.32 11.29
C GLY A 252 24.38 -25.05 9.79
N GLY A 253 23.47 -24.15 9.39
CA GLY A 253 23.35 -23.66 8.02
C GLY A 253 22.21 -22.64 7.99
N SER A 254 22.56 -21.35 8.07
CA SER A 254 22.67 -20.47 6.90
C SER A 254 21.30 -20.13 6.30
N SER A 255 20.71 -19.07 6.85
CA SER A 255 19.69 -18.26 6.19
C SER A 255 20.31 -17.62 4.94
N GLY A 256 20.21 -18.27 3.79
CA GLY A 256 20.82 -17.70 2.58
C GLY A 256 20.62 -18.45 1.25
N ASN A 257 19.84 -19.53 1.20
CA ASN A 257 19.79 -20.39 0.00
C ASN A 257 18.59 -20.15 -0.93
N TRP A 258 17.76 -19.14 -0.70
CA TRP A 258 16.60 -18.86 -1.58
C TRP A 258 17.03 -18.17 -2.89
N PHE A 259 17.92 -17.17 -2.81
CA PHE A 259 18.37 -16.39 -3.97
C PHE A 259 19.18 -17.20 -5.00
N SER A 260 19.86 -18.28 -4.57
CA SER A 260 20.68 -19.10 -5.48
C SER A 260 19.88 -20.06 -6.35
N ARG A 261 18.64 -20.42 -5.95
CA ARG A 261 17.75 -21.25 -6.78
C ARG A 261 17.00 -20.46 -7.85
N LEU A 262 16.84 -19.15 -7.65
CA LEU A 262 16.07 -18.28 -8.54
C LEU A 262 16.92 -17.66 -9.67
N PHE A 263 18.24 -17.52 -9.51
CA PHE A 263 19.10 -16.78 -10.46
C PHE A 263 20.36 -17.52 -10.98
N GLY A 264 20.48 -18.85 -10.80
CA GLY A 264 21.68 -19.62 -11.15
C GLY A 264 21.57 -20.58 -12.34
N ALA A 265 21.76 -20.05 -13.55
CA ALA A 265 22.16 -20.65 -14.85
C ALA A 265 22.31 -22.18 -15.07
N GLY A 266 21.67 -22.66 -16.16
CA GLY A 266 22.43 -23.28 -17.27
C GLY A 266 22.12 -24.74 -17.65
N SER A 267 21.49 -24.90 -18.84
CA SER A 267 21.54 -26.06 -19.75
C SER A 267 20.76 -27.33 -19.41
N GLY A 268 19.66 -27.55 -20.13
CA GLY A 268 19.35 -28.88 -20.66
C GLY A 268 17.93 -29.39 -20.42
N ALA A 269 17.23 -29.64 -21.54
CA ALA A 269 16.07 -30.52 -21.70
C ALA A 269 14.70 -30.03 -21.17
N VAL A 270 13.85 -29.72 -22.14
CA VAL A 270 12.40 -29.65 -22.04
C VAL A 270 11.87 -31.02 -21.58
N GLY A 271 11.16 -31.03 -20.45
CA GLY A 271 10.31 -32.11 -20.01
C GLY A 271 9.10 -31.51 -19.31
N VAL A 272 8.00 -31.34 -20.04
CA VAL A 272 6.71 -30.95 -19.46
C VAL A 272 6.14 -32.18 -18.78
N SER A 273 6.25 -32.23 -17.46
CA SER A 273 5.44 -33.11 -16.62
C SER A 273 4.62 -32.22 -15.69
N GLU A 274 3.29 -32.25 -15.87
CA GLU A 274 2.32 -31.71 -14.93
C GLU A 274 2.55 -32.36 -13.56
N ALA A 275 3.15 -31.61 -12.65
CA ALA A 275 3.30 -31.98 -11.25
C ALA A 275 2.19 -31.27 -10.45
N GLU A 276 1.03 -31.93 -10.36
CA GLU A 276 0.06 -31.68 -9.30
C GLU A 276 0.68 -32.13 -7.98
N GLY A 277 1.46 -31.26 -7.33
CA GLY A 277 2.12 -31.60 -6.07
C GLY A 277 2.95 -30.51 -5.39
N GLU A 278 3.18 -29.35 -6.02
CA GLU A 278 4.08 -28.31 -5.49
C GLU A 278 3.40 -27.28 -4.56
N GLY A 279 2.10 -27.43 -4.28
CA GLY A 279 1.33 -26.40 -3.57
C GLY A 279 1.53 -26.32 -2.05
N GLU A 280 1.98 -27.40 -1.40
CA GLU A 280 2.03 -27.45 0.08
C GLU A 280 3.43 -27.16 0.66
N GLU A 281 4.50 -27.47 -0.07
CA GLU A 281 5.88 -27.21 0.38
C GLU A 281 6.29 -25.74 0.16
N ASP A 282 5.80 -25.09 -0.89
CA ASP A 282 6.05 -23.66 -1.16
C ASP A 282 5.27 -22.72 -0.23
N GLU A 283 4.08 -23.13 0.25
CA GLU A 283 3.31 -22.32 1.21
C GLU A 283 3.98 -22.19 2.59
N GLY A 284 4.82 -23.16 2.97
CA GLY A 284 5.54 -23.14 4.24
C GLY A 284 6.64 -22.07 4.34
N LEU A 285 7.11 -21.55 3.20
CA LEU A 285 8.19 -20.56 3.10
C LEU A 285 7.70 -19.11 3.03
N VAL A 286 6.43 -18.88 2.70
CA VAL A 286 5.87 -17.53 2.46
C VAL A 286 5.88 -16.64 3.71
N TRP A 287 5.80 -17.22 4.89
CA TRP A 287 5.70 -16.51 6.18
C TRP A 287 6.76 -16.96 7.20
N GLY A 288 7.95 -17.27 6.70
CA GLY A 288 9.11 -17.61 7.52
C GLY A 288 9.34 -19.10 7.72
N GLY A 289 10.62 -19.46 7.87
CA GLY A 289 11.08 -20.83 8.09
C GLY A 289 10.73 -21.40 9.48
N LYS A 290 11.39 -22.49 9.86
CA LYS A 290 11.17 -23.16 11.16
C LYS A 290 11.32 -22.19 12.34
N GLY A 291 10.35 -22.22 13.26
CA GLY A 291 10.33 -21.35 14.44
C GLY A 291 8.95 -20.71 14.66
N PRO A 292 8.81 -19.87 15.71
CA PRO A 292 7.56 -19.16 15.96
C PRO A 292 7.20 -18.26 14.79
N PHE A 293 5.91 -18.02 14.58
CA PHE A 293 5.45 -17.08 13.56
C PHE A 293 5.78 -15.63 13.96
N ARG A 294 6.31 -14.87 13.00
CA ARG A 294 6.56 -13.43 13.11
C ARG A 294 6.05 -12.74 11.86
N TRP A 295 5.42 -11.58 12.02
CA TRP A 295 4.88 -10.82 10.89
C TRP A 295 5.99 -10.27 10.00
N GLU A 296 7.17 -10.04 10.57
CA GLU A 296 8.36 -9.55 9.87
C GLU A 296 8.97 -10.61 8.94
N ASP A 297 8.65 -11.89 9.14
CA ASP A 297 9.11 -12.99 8.29
C ASP A 297 8.25 -13.16 7.03
N VAL A 298 7.16 -12.39 6.89
CA VAL A 298 6.31 -12.41 5.68
C VAL A 298 7.00 -11.61 4.59
N GLU A 299 7.55 -12.29 3.60
CA GLU A 299 8.28 -11.65 2.51
C GLU A 299 7.35 -11.14 1.40
N GLY A 300 7.73 -10.01 0.81
CA GLY A 300 7.09 -9.48 -0.41
C GLY A 300 5.76 -8.77 -0.19
N VAL A 301 5.32 -8.57 1.05
CA VAL A 301 4.06 -7.90 1.40
C VAL A 301 4.30 -6.88 2.52
N ASP A 302 3.72 -5.69 2.39
CA ASP A 302 3.74 -4.66 3.43
C ASP A 302 2.48 -4.77 4.29
N ILE A 303 2.63 -5.07 5.59
CA ILE A 303 1.53 -5.36 6.51
C ILE A 303 1.29 -4.17 7.43
N GLU A 304 0.12 -3.56 7.31
CA GLU A 304 -0.33 -2.45 8.16
C GLU A 304 -1.53 -2.88 9.03
N TRP A 305 -1.71 -2.22 10.17
CA TRP A 305 -2.76 -2.52 11.14
C TRP A 305 -3.59 -1.26 11.37
N ALA A 306 -4.91 -1.41 11.37
CA ALA A 306 -5.83 -0.31 11.66
C ALA A 306 -7.08 -0.82 12.37
N ALA A 307 -7.80 0.11 12.97
CA ALA A 307 -9.11 -0.09 13.53
C ALA A 307 -10.14 0.81 12.82
N SER A 308 -11.39 0.35 12.82
CA SER A 308 -12.51 1.15 12.32
C SER A 308 -13.78 0.85 13.09
N GLY A 309 -14.70 1.80 13.06
CA GLY A 309 -16.06 1.65 13.56
C GLY A 309 -17.03 2.51 12.78
N LEU A 310 -18.23 1.98 12.57
CA LEU A 310 -19.27 2.64 11.76
C LEU A 310 -20.38 3.24 12.62
N GLY A 311 -20.48 2.81 13.88
CA GLY A 311 -21.55 3.21 14.79
C GLY A 311 -22.82 2.40 14.55
N LEU A 312 -23.93 2.95 15.04
CA LEU A 312 -25.24 2.32 14.90
C LEU A 312 -25.75 2.44 13.45
N VAL A 313 -26.47 1.41 12.99
CA VAL A 313 -27.16 1.42 11.71
C VAL A 313 -28.13 2.58 11.69
N GLN A 314 -27.90 3.55 10.80
CA GLN A 314 -28.84 4.65 10.64
C GLN A 314 -30.10 4.12 9.95
N GLY A 315 -31.25 4.28 10.61
CA GLY A 315 -32.53 4.25 9.92
C GLY A 315 -32.60 5.38 8.89
N GLU A 316 -33.45 5.23 7.88
CA GLU A 316 -33.58 5.98 6.62
C GLU A 316 -33.75 7.52 6.69
N LYS A 317 -33.46 8.19 7.81
CA LYS A 317 -33.66 9.63 8.00
C LYS A 317 -32.57 10.28 8.85
N VAL A 318 -31.48 10.72 8.22
CA VAL A 318 -30.80 11.95 8.61
C VAL A 318 -30.40 12.70 7.34
N LYS A 319 -31.13 13.75 7.01
CA LYS A 319 -30.83 14.68 5.91
C LYS A 319 -30.15 15.89 6.57
N GLY A 320 -28.82 15.92 6.55
CA GLY A 320 -27.98 16.99 7.06
C GLY A 320 -26.50 16.63 6.88
N GLU A 321 -25.61 17.61 6.76
CA GLU A 321 -24.17 17.41 6.89
C GLU A 321 -23.91 16.98 8.35
N VAL A 322 -23.91 15.67 8.59
CA VAL A 322 -23.52 15.11 9.87
C VAL A 322 -22.00 15.13 9.86
N GLU A 323 -21.39 15.91 10.76
CA GLU A 323 -19.94 15.83 11.00
C GLU A 323 -19.56 14.36 11.19
N GLU A 324 -18.63 13.86 10.40
CA GLU A 324 -18.14 12.49 10.51
C GLU A 324 -17.13 12.42 11.65
N GLY A 325 -17.31 11.48 12.57
CA GLY A 325 -16.30 11.20 13.58
C GLY A 325 -15.12 10.41 13.00
N ASN A 326 -14.11 10.18 13.85
CA ASN A 326 -12.83 9.60 13.43
C ASN A 326 -12.83 8.09 13.09
N GLY A 327 -13.98 7.40 13.17
CA GLY A 327 -14.07 5.94 13.04
C GLY A 327 -13.62 5.33 11.70
N LEU A 328 -13.40 6.15 10.66
CA LEU A 328 -12.88 5.73 9.35
C LEU A 328 -11.52 6.34 9.00
N ASP A 329 -10.90 7.13 9.87
CA ASP A 329 -9.71 7.91 9.52
C ASP A 329 -8.51 7.02 9.18
N GLU A 330 -8.28 5.96 9.97
CA GLU A 330 -7.14 5.06 9.75
C GLU A 330 -7.26 4.31 8.41
N ILE A 331 -8.46 3.83 8.06
CA ILE A 331 -8.67 3.20 6.76
C ILE A 331 -8.59 4.23 5.62
N ARG A 332 -9.20 5.42 5.75
CA ARG A 332 -9.10 6.47 4.71
C ARG A 332 -7.65 6.87 4.45
N LYS A 333 -6.85 7.02 5.51
CA LYS A 333 -5.42 7.27 5.41
C LYS A 333 -4.70 6.15 4.67
N PHE A 334 -4.95 4.88 5.01
CA PHE A 334 -4.38 3.75 4.28
C PHE A 334 -4.75 3.78 2.79
N LEU A 335 -6.04 3.95 2.46
CA LEU A 335 -6.50 4.03 1.06
C LEU A 335 -5.83 5.20 0.30
N TRP A 336 -5.55 6.31 0.97
CA TRP A 336 -4.84 7.45 0.41
C TRP A 336 -3.36 7.15 0.12
N GLU A 337 -2.70 6.36 0.96
CA GLU A 337 -1.27 6.03 0.83
C GLU A 337 -0.95 4.94 -0.21
N VAL A 338 -1.93 4.15 -0.66
CA VAL A 338 -1.79 3.06 -1.66
C VAL A 338 -1.57 3.55 -3.09
#